data_AF-A0A8C8ZZW6-F1
#
_entry.id   AF-A0A8C8ZZW6-F1
#
_cell.length_a   1.000
_cell.length_b   1.000
_cell.length_c   1.000
_cell.angle_alpha   90.00
_cell.angle_beta   90.00
_cell.angle_gamma   90.00
#
_symmetry.space_group_name_H-M   'P 1'
#
loop_
_entity.id
_entity.type
_entity.pdbx_description
1 polymer ?
#
loop_
_entity_poly.entity_id
_entity_poly.type
_entity_poly.pdbx_seq_one_letter_code
_entity_poly.pdbx_strand_id
1 'polypeptide(L)'
;MLPRLPRHPLQALKRRSQELKQQVDSLLSESQLKGALEPNKRRDIYQRCIQLKQAIDENKNALQKLNKADELAPVGNYNERKKEEHNLLEKLTHQLQELAVTISKEDTTEYSVDEDEEESESEESEESGEEDSEEEEEEKQESESHKQATSKEYISIGDFTAQQAGDLTFKKGEILLIIEKNPDGWWIAKDAKGNEGLVPRTYLELYNKEEGGQESSEEGTEEDVEVVDETADGAEVKQRYRGQINTIDVLTAMGAIPSGFRPSTLYQLLEEGNQFRASYFLQPALTSSQLSFSNPMWDAKAGTIRSSPSRVSLILTLWSCKMIPFPGTSIQVLSRHVRLCLFDGNKVLSNIHTVRATWQSKKPKTWTFSPQVTGILPCLLDGDCFIRSNSSSPDLGILFELGISYIRNSTGERGELSCGWVFLKLFDASGVPIPTKTYELFLNGGTPYEKGVEVDPSVSRRAHASVFHQIMTMRKQPQLLVKLRSLNRSSRNLLSLLPETLIGSMCTIHLLTFYRQILGDVLLKDRMSLQSFSGESQGMHIILI
;
A
#
# COMPACT_ATOMS: atom_id res chain seq x y z
N MET A 1 -6.85 -3.11 -28.57
CA MET A 1 -7.48 -4.13 -27.70
C MET A 1 -8.50 -3.42 -26.81
N LEU A 2 -9.66 -4.02 -26.55
CA LEU A 2 -10.68 -3.41 -25.68
C LEU A 2 -10.15 -3.29 -24.24
N PRO A 3 -10.49 -2.22 -23.50
CA PRO A 3 -10.19 -2.13 -22.08
C PRO A 3 -10.93 -3.26 -21.33
N ARG A 4 -10.25 -3.89 -20.37
CA ARG A 4 -10.92 -4.87 -19.49
C ARG A 4 -11.87 -4.13 -18.57
N LEU A 5 -13.18 -4.41 -18.68
CA LEU A 5 -14.17 -3.86 -17.76
C LEU A 5 -13.82 -4.24 -16.31
N PRO A 6 -14.15 -3.38 -15.32
CA PRO A 6 -14.06 -3.74 -13.90
C PRO A 6 -14.87 -5.01 -13.60
N ARG A 7 -14.52 -5.73 -12.53
CA ARG A 7 -15.22 -6.99 -12.19
C ARG A 7 -16.70 -6.82 -11.82
N HIS A 8 -17.08 -5.61 -11.36
CA HIS A 8 -18.45 -5.13 -11.23
C HIS A 8 -18.49 -3.67 -11.67
N PRO A 9 -18.77 -3.38 -12.96
CA PRO A 9 -18.72 -2.01 -13.48
C PRO A 9 -19.67 -1.05 -12.75
N LEU A 10 -20.89 -1.46 -12.40
CA LEU A 10 -21.84 -0.60 -11.68
C LEU A 10 -21.31 -0.28 -10.27
N GLN A 11 -20.74 -1.27 -9.57
CA GLN A 11 -20.14 -1.06 -8.25
C GLN A 11 -18.89 -0.16 -8.30
N ALA A 12 -18.10 -0.25 -9.39
CA ALA A 12 -16.97 0.64 -9.61
C ALA A 12 -17.41 2.08 -9.85
N LEU A 13 -18.50 2.29 -10.61
CA LEU A 13 -19.12 3.61 -10.79
C LEU A 13 -19.70 4.14 -9.48
N LYS A 14 -20.44 3.32 -8.70
CA LYS A 14 -20.98 3.73 -7.38
C LYS A 14 -19.88 4.22 -6.44
N ARG A 15 -18.71 3.57 -6.42
CA ARG A 15 -17.57 4.05 -5.62
C ARG A 15 -17.02 5.39 -6.13
N ARG A 16 -16.89 5.58 -7.45
CA ARG A 16 -16.50 6.88 -8.03
C ARG A 16 -17.53 7.98 -7.72
N SER A 17 -18.83 7.68 -7.71
CA SER A 17 -19.87 8.63 -7.28
C SER A 17 -19.74 9.03 -5.81
N GLN A 18 -19.40 8.08 -4.92
CA GLN A 18 -19.14 8.36 -3.50
C GLN A 18 -17.87 9.21 -3.31
N GLU A 19 -16.79 8.89 -4.03
CA GLU A 19 -15.56 9.67 -4.08
C GLU A 19 -15.82 11.11 -4.59
N LEU A 20 -16.67 11.28 -5.61
CA LEU A 20 -17.09 12.59 -6.12
C LEU A 20 -17.99 13.34 -5.13
N LYS A 21 -18.98 12.67 -4.51
CA LYS A 21 -19.84 13.26 -3.48
C LYS A 21 -19.00 13.87 -2.35
N GLN A 22 -18.03 13.13 -1.82
CA GLN A 22 -17.17 13.63 -0.74
C GLN A 22 -16.39 14.90 -1.13
N GLN A 23 -15.98 15.03 -2.39
CA GLN A 23 -15.33 16.24 -2.89
C GLN A 23 -16.31 17.42 -3.03
N VAL A 24 -17.55 17.17 -3.48
CA VAL A 24 -18.61 18.19 -3.55
C VAL A 24 -19.02 18.66 -2.14
N ASP A 25 -19.26 17.74 -1.20
CA ASP A 25 -19.60 18.05 0.19
C ASP A 25 -18.47 18.85 0.87
N SER A 26 -17.20 18.52 0.58
CA SER A 26 -16.03 19.28 1.05
C SER A 26 -15.97 20.69 0.45
N LEU A 27 -16.27 20.87 -0.85
CA LEU A 27 -16.23 22.16 -1.54
C LEU A 27 -17.39 23.08 -1.11
N LEU A 28 -18.56 22.50 -0.83
CA LEU A 28 -19.68 23.20 -0.19
C LEU A 28 -19.36 23.62 1.24
N SER A 29 -18.62 22.80 2.00
CA SER A 29 -18.15 23.16 3.33
C SER A 29 -17.12 24.30 3.29
N GLU A 30 -16.21 24.29 2.30
CA GLU A 30 -15.22 25.34 2.07
C GLU A 30 -15.86 26.69 1.72
N SER A 31 -16.98 26.71 1.00
CA SER A 31 -17.70 27.94 0.63
C SER A 31 -18.63 28.48 1.72
N GLN A 32 -19.06 27.66 2.68
CA GLN A 32 -19.91 28.08 3.80
C GLN A 32 -19.16 28.79 4.94
N LEU A 33 -17.83 28.67 5.01
CA LEU A 33 -16.97 29.35 5.98
C LEU A 33 -16.84 30.86 5.67
N LYS A 34 -17.91 31.62 5.87
CA LYS A 34 -17.98 33.05 5.50
C LYS A 34 -17.15 33.96 6.41
N GLY A 35 -16.39 34.85 5.76
CA GLY A 35 -15.57 35.89 6.39
C GLY A 35 -14.74 36.67 5.37
N ALA A 36 -15.34 37.02 4.23
CA ALA A 36 -14.68 37.48 2.99
C ALA A 36 -13.64 36.47 2.43
N LEU A 37 -14.08 35.64 1.47
CA LEU A 37 -13.13 34.87 0.67
C LEU A 37 -12.30 35.84 -0.18
N GLU A 38 -10.97 35.72 -0.10
CA GLU A 38 -10.06 36.43 -1.00
C GLU A 38 -10.41 36.11 -2.46
N PRO A 39 -10.29 37.06 -3.41
CA PRO A 39 -10.63 36.82 -4.82
C PRO A 39 -9.92 35.62 -5.45
N ASN A 40 -8.71 35.28 -4.97
CA ASN A 40 -7.98 34.09 -5.38
C ASN A 40 -8.68 32.80 -4.93
N LYS A 41 -9.17 32.74 -3.68
CA LYS A 41 -9.92 31.59 -3.15
C LYS A 41 -11.27 31.42 -3.86
N ARG A 42 -11.94 32.51 -4.25
CA ARG A 42 -13.15 32.45 -5.11
C ARG A 42 -12.83 31.77 -6.45
N ARG A 43 -11.76 32.19 -7.12
CA ARG A 43 -11.30 31.60 -8.39
C ARG A 43 -10.90 30.12 -8.23
N ASP A 44 -10.19 29.77 -7.15
CA ASP A 44 -9.82 28.39 -6.85
C ASP A 44 -11.05 27.49 -6.68
N ILE A 45 -12.05 27.93 -5.90
CA ILE A 45 -13.30 27.18 -5.70
C ILE A 45 -14.09 27.08 -7.01
N TYR A 46 -14.20 28.17 -7.78
CA TYR A 46 -14.86 28.16 -9.10
C TYR A 46 -14.19 27.19 -10.08
N GLN A 47 -12.85 27.15 -10.12
CA GLN A 47 -12.09 26.20 -10.93
C GLN A 47 -12.31 24.74 -10.46
N ARG A 48 -12.38 24.50 -9.15
CA ARG A 48 -12.75 23.17 -8.58
C ARG A 48 -14.18 22.78 -8.93
N CYS A 49 -15.15 23.71 -8.92
CA CYS A 49 -16.53 23.45 -9.36
C CYS A 49 -16.58 22.93 -10.81
N ILE A 50 -15.85 23.57 -11.73
CA ILE A 50 -15.77 23.15 -13.13
C ILE A 50 -15.16 21.75 -13.25
N GLN A 51 -14.05 21.49 -12.54
CA GLN A 51 -13.38 20.17 -12.56
C GLN A 51 -14.27 19.05 -12.00
N LEU A 52 -14.97 19.29 -10.88
CA LEU A 52 -15.89 18.31 -10.31
C LEU A 52 -17.12 18.10 -11.20
N LYS A 53 -17.68 19.15 -11.80
CA LYS A 53 -18.79 19.02 -12.76
C LYS A 53 -18.37 18.16 -13.96
N GLN A 54 -17.21 18.44 -14.56
CA GLN A 54 -16.69 17.61 -15.66
C GLN A 54 -16.52 16.14 -15.25
N ALA A 55 -15.98 15.88 -14.04
CA ALA A 55 -15.79 14.52 -13.54
C ALA A 55 -17.11 13.78 -13.22
N ILE A 56 -18.16 14.52 -12.82
CA ILE A 56 -19.53 14.01 -12.66
C ILE A 56 -20.17 13.71 -14.02
N ASP A 57 -20.06 14.62 -14.99
CA ASP A 57 -20.59 14.44 -16.34
C ASP A 57 -19.90 13.27 -17.06
N GLU A 58 -18.59 13.06 -16.87
CA GLU A 58 -17.89 11.83 -17.29
C GLU A 58 -18.49 10.57 -16.65
N ASN A 59 -18.77 10.60 -15.35
CA ASN A 59 -19.29 9.45 -14.61
C ASN A 59 -20.74 9.14 -15.02
N LYS A 60 -21.55 10.17 -15.29
CA LYS A 60 -22.90 10.08 -15.85
C LYS A 60 -22.89 9.46 -17.24
N ASN A 61 -21.99 9.93 -18.12
CA ASN A 61 -21.77 9.35 -19.45
C ASN A 61 -21.32 7.88 -19.40
N ALA A 62 -20.47 7.51 -18.44
CA ALA A 62 -20.05 6.13 -18.24
C ALA A 62 -21.19 5.23 -17.70
N LEU A 63 -22.02 5.76 -16.78
CA LEU A 63 -23.20 5.08 -16.25
C LEU A 63 -24.27 4.87 -17.31
N GLN A 64 -24.56 5.87 -18.15
CA GLN A 64 -25.52 5.77 -19.24
C GLN A 64 -25.19 4.59 -20.17
N LYS A 65 -23.92 4.50 -20.58
CA LYS A 65 -23.38 3.46 -21.48
C LYS A 65 -23.32 2.05 -20.89
N LEU A 66 -23.57 1.86 -19.58
CA LEU A 66 -23.42 0.56 -18.93
C LEU A 66 -24.71 -0.27 -18.94
N ASN A 67 -24.65 -1.47 -19.52
CA ASN A 67 -25.77 -2.38 -19.68
C ASN A 67 -25.72 -3.56 -18.71
N LYS A 68 -26.87 -4.20 -18.45
CA LYS A 68 -26.98 -5.36 -17.53
C LYS A 68 -26.08 -6.54 -17.94
N ALA A 69 -25.72 -6.65 -19.23
CA ALA A 69 -24.82 -7.66 -19.77
C ALA A 69 -23.32 -7.42 -19.48
N ASP A 70 -22.94 -6.22 -19.01
CA ASP A 70 -21.55 -5.90 -18.65
C ASP A 70 -21.16 -6.39 -17.24
N GLU A 71 -22.14 -6.80 -16.43
CA GLU A 71 -21.93 -7.36 -15.09
C GLU A 71 -21.64 -8.87 -15.14
N LEU A 72 -20.50 -9.27 -14.57
CA LEU A 72 -20.04 -10.68 -14.56
C LEU A 72 -20.76 -11.58 -13.55
N ALA A 73 -21.71 -11.04 -12.78
CA ALA A 73 -22.56 -11.79 -11.86
C ALA A 73 -23.95 -11.15 -11.76
N PRO A 74 -25.01 -11.90 -11.38
CA PRO A 74 -26.36 -11.36 -11.25
C PRO A 74 -26.45 -10.25 -10.19
N VAL A 75 -26.65 -9.02 -10.63
CA VAL A 75 -26.93 -7.87 -9.73
C VAL A 75 -28.44 -7.74 -9.55
N GLY A 76 -28.93 -8.10 -8.35
CA GLY A 76 -30.30 -7.82 -7.95
C GLY A 76 -30.63 -6.33 -8.06
N ASN A 77 -31.83 -6.03 -8.58
CA ASN A 77 -32.37 -4.68 -8.74
C ASN A 77 -31.44 -3.72 -9.55
N TYR A 78 -30.74 -4.24 -10.58
CA TYR A 78 -29.80 -3.48 -11.41
C TYR A 78 -30.38 -2.16 -11.96
N ASN A 79 -31.62 -2.17 -12.48
CA ASN A 79 -32.23 -0.99 -13.09
C ASN A 79 -32.51 0.11 -12.05
N GLU A 80 -33.06 -0.25 -10.89
CA GLU A 80 -33.25 0.67 -9.76
C GLU A 80 -31.91 1.24 -9.29
N ARG A 81 -30.91 0.39 -9.10
CA ARG A 81 -29.56 0.79 -8.67
C ARG A 81 -28.85 1.70 -9.67
N LYS A 82 -29.12 1.57 -10.97
CA LYS A 82 -28.66 2.50 -12.02
C LYS A 82 -29.43 3.83 -11.96
N LYS A 83 -30.74 3.82 -11.70
CA LYS A 83 -31.60 5.01 -11.55
C LYS A 83 -31.25 5.83 -10.29
N GLU A 84 -31.06 5.18 -9.15
CA GLU A 84 -30.54 5.78 -7.91
C GLU A 84 -29.24 6.56 -8.17
N GLU A 85 -28.31 5.94 -8.89
CA GLU A 85 -26.98 6.50 -9.12
C GLU A 85 -27.01 7.68 -10.09
N HIS A 86 -27.89 7.62 -11.09
CA HIS A 86 -28.18 8.75 -11.96
C HIS A 86 -28.75 9.93 -11.16
N ASN A 87 -29.76 9.69 -10.32
CA ASN A 87 -30.37 10.71 -9.47
C ASN A 87 -29.37 11.35 -8.49
N LEU A 88 -28.42 10.56 -7.96
CA LEU A 88 -27.33 11.08 -7.13
C LEU A 88 -26.42 12.02 -7.92
N LEU A 89 -25.98 11.62 -9.12
CA LEU A 89 -25.11 12.44 -9.96
C LEU A 89 -25.80 13.74 -10.41
N GLU A 90 -27.09 13.71 -10.75
CA GLU A 90 -27.87 14.93 -11.07
C GLU A 90 -27.93 15.89 -9.88
N LYS A 91 -28.15 15.38 -8.66
CA LYS A 91 -28.17 16.20 -7.45
C LYS A 91 -26.82 16.90 -7.22
N LEU A 92 -25.71 16.20 -7.41
CA LEU A 92 -24.37 16.79 -7.30
C LEU A 92 -24.12 17.85 -8.38
N THR A 93 -24.58 17.63 -9.61
CA THR A 93 -24.50 18.63 -10.70
C THR A 93 -25.27 19.90 -10.34
N HIS A 94 -26.49 19.78 -9.81
CA HIS A 94 -27.28 20.94 -9.37
C HIS A 94 -26.56 21.72 -8.26
N GLN A 95 -26.05 21.04 -7.23
CA GLN A 95 -25.34 21.68 -6.12
C GLN A 95 -24.08 22.45 -6.58
N LEU A 96 -23.33 21.91 -7.55
CA LEU A 96 -22.18 22.62 -8.13
C LEU A 96 -22.59 23.81 -9.01
N GLN A 97 -23.70 23.70 -9.74
CA GLN A 97 -24.21 24.78 -10.60
C GLN A 97 -24.75 25.95 -9.75
N GLU A 98 -25.47 25.66 -8.68
CA GLU A 98 -25.94 26.63 -7.69
C GLU A 98 -24.77 27.35 -6.99
N LEU A 99 -23.72 26.60 -6.60
CA LEU A 99 -22.49 27.16 -6.04
C LEU A 99 -21.75 28.05 -7.06
N ALA A 100 -21.62 27.63 -8.32
CA ALA A 100 -20.96 28.40 -9.37
C ALA A 100 -21.70 29.72 -9.67
N VAL A 101 -23.04 29.71 -9.75
CA VAL A 101 -23.86 30.92 -9.89
C VAL A 101 -23.72 31.84 -8.67
N THR A 102 -23.66 31.29 -7.47
CA THR A 102 -23.48 32.07 -6.24
C THR A 102 -22.13 32.80 -6.22
N ILE A 103 -21.04 32.11 -6.59
CA ILE A 103 -19.70 32.71 -6.67
C ILE A 103 -19.66 33.78 -7.77
N SER A 104 -20.22 33.49 -8.95
CA SER A 104 -20.23 34.44 -10.08
C SER A 104 -21.00 35.73 -9.80
N LYS A 105 -21.98 35.72 -8.90
CA LYS A 105 -22.75 36.90 -8.48
C LYS A 105 -22.07 37.74 -7.39
N GLU A 106 -21.10 37.18 -6.66
CA GLU A 106 -20.35 37.92 -5.63
C GLU A 106 -19.16 38.74 -6.18
N ASP A 107 -18.82 38.60 -7.47
CA ASP A 107 -17.76 39.38 -8.14
C ASP A 107 -18.31 40.58 -8.97
N THR A 108 -19.63 40.81 -9.01
CA THR A 108 -20.30 41.83 -9.85
C THR A 108 -20.58 43.16 -9.12
N THR A 109 -19.71 43.59 -8.20
CA THR A 109 -19.93 44.80 -7.38
C THR A 109 -18.81 45.83 -7.48
N GLU A 110 -18.46 46.25 -8.71
CA GLU A 110 -17.83 47.55 -8.93
C GLU A 110 -18.19 48.12 -10.32
N TYR A 111 -18.63 49.37 -10.33
CA TYR A 111 -19.08 50.16 -11.49
C TYR A 111 -20.39 49.72 -12.19
N SER A 112 -20.97 50.66 -12.94
CA SER A 112 -22.36 50.72 -13.40
C SER A 112 -22.44 51.49 -14.72
N VAL A 113 -23.55 51.32 -15.48
CA VAL A 113 -23.85 51.99 -16.76
C VAL A 113 -23.04 51.35 -17.92
N ASP A 114 -23.61 50.97 -19.07
CA ASP A 114 -24.95 51.24 -19.65
C ASP A 114 -25.63 49.98 -20.24
N GLU A 115 -26.78 50.18 -20.90
CA GLU A 115 -27.64 49.18 -21.55
C GLU A 115 -27.03 48.49 -22.79
N ASP A 116 -27.50 47.27 -23.07
CA ASP A 116 -27.84 46.80 -24.43
C ASP A 116 -28.80 45.58 -24.27
N GLU A 117 -29.98 45.64 -24.88
CA GLU A 117 -30.98 44.55 -24.92
C GLU A 117 -30.85 43.76 -26.23
N GLU A 118 -30.92 42.42 -26.18
CA GLU A 118 -31.54 41.64 -27.26
C GLU A 118 -32.37 40.48 -26.66
N GLU A 119 -33.44 40.12 -27.36
CA GLU A 119 -34.58 39.38 -26.79
C GLU A 119 -34.41 37.85 -26.84
N SER A 120 -35.14 37.15 -25.97
CA SER A 120 -35.28 35.70 -26.04
C SER A 120 -36.44 35.30 -26.94
N GLU A 121 -36.17 35.04 -28.22
CA GLU A 121 -37.16 34.37 -29.09
C GLU A 121 -37.36 32.91 -28.68
N SER A 122 -38.62 32.49 -28.64
CA SER A 122 -39.05 31.14 -28.34
C SER A 122 -39.83 30.57 -29.52
N GLU A 123 -39.37 29.47 -30.10
CA GLU A 123 -40.19 28.64 -31.01
C GLU A 123 -40.35 27.23 -30.44
N GLU A 124 -41.60 26.79 -30.36
CA GLU A 124 -41.97 25.38 -30.30
C GLU A 124 -42.14 24.86 -31.73
N SER A 125 -41.85 23.58 -32.00
CA SER A 125 -42.81 22.69 -32.70
C SER A 125 -42.29 21.25 -32.86
N GLU A 126 -43.21 20.39 -33.29
CA GLU A 126 -43.16 18.93 -33.30
C GLU A 126 -42.49 18.35 -34.56
N GLU A 127 -41.98 17.11 -34.47
CA GLU A 127 -42.45 15.91 -35.21
C GLU A 127 -41.59 14.70 -34.75
N SER A 128 -42.17 13.53 -34.42
CA SER A 128 -42.82 12.50 -35.28
C SER A 128 -41.81 11.60 -36.03
N GLY A 129 -42.11 10.29 -36.09
CA GLY A 129 -41.20 9.26 -36.61
C GLY A 129 -41.24 7.94 -35.82
N GLU A 130 -42.19 7.07 -36.19
CA GLU A 130 -42.40 5.73 -35.60
C GLU A 130 -41.54 4.67 -36.31
N GLU A 131 -41.23 3.54 -35.65
CA GLU A 131 -41.30 2.18 -36.23
C GLU A 131 -41.11 1.09 -35.14
N ASP A 132 -42.24 0.75 -34.52
CA ASP A 132 -42.75 -0.61 -34.25
C ASP A 132 -41.82 -1.82 -33.97
N SER A 133 -42.00 -2.47 -32.80
CA SER A 133 -42.23 -3.94 -32.69
C SER A 133 -42.80 -4.31 -31.30
N GLU A 134 -43.69 -5.31 -31.24
CA GLU A 134 -44.60 -5.60 -30.11
C GLU A 134 -44.13 -6.72 -29.13
N GLU A 135 -45.03 -7.10 -28.20
CA GLU A 135 -45.03 -8.28 -27.29
C GLU A 135 -44.06 -8.19 -26.06
N GLU A 136 -44.43 -8.57 -24.81
CA GLU A 136 -45.52 -9.43 -24.28
C GLU A 136 -45.86 -9.04 -22.78
N GLU A 137 -47.00 -9.50 -22.21
CA GLU A 137 -47.44 -9.27 -20.79
C GLU A 137 -48.17 -10.54 -20.22
N GLU A 138 -48.49 -10.72 -18.93
CA GLU A 138 -48.35 -9.83 -17.74
C GLU A 138 -47.04 -10.12 -16.93
N GLU A 139 -46.93 -10.57 -15.67
CA GLU A 139 -47.85 -11.06 -14.61
C GLU A 139 -48.03 -10.06 -13.44
N LYS A 140 -49.14 -10.17 -12.68
CA LYS A 140 -49.45 -9.36 -11.48
C LYS A 140 -49.45 -10.17 -10.16
N GLN A 141 -49.08 -9.47 -9.08
CA GLN A 141 -49.54 -9.65 -7.69
C GLN A 141 -49.40 -11.03 -7.01
N GLU A 142 -48.36 -11.17 -6.17
CA GLU A 142 -48.45 -11.64 -4.77
C GLU A 142 -47.15 -11.20 -4.04
N SER A 143 -47.12 -10.82 -2.77
CA SER A 143 -48.20 -10.57 -1.78
C SER A 143 -47.74 -9.53 -0.73
N GLU A 144 -48.68 -8.73 -0.20
CA GLU A 144 -48.45 -8.02 1.07
C GLU A 144 -48.76 -8.96 2.25
N SER A 145 -47.74 -9.44 2.98
CA SER A 145 -47.73 -9.50 4.45
C SER A 145 -46.54 -10.29 5.01
N HIS A 146 -45.80 -9.67 5.94
CA HIS A 146 -45.42 -10.25 7.25
C HIS A 146 -44.47 -9.29 7.99
N LYS A 147 -45.04 -8.22 8.59
CA LYS A 147 -44.33 -7.48 9.65
C LYS A 147 -44.38 -8.31 10.94
N GLN A 148 -43.29 -8.99 11.28
CA GLN A 148 -43.14 -9.60 12.60
C GLN A 148 -41.71 -9.47 13.10
N ALA A 149 -41.49 -8.55 14.04
CA ALA A 149 -40.16 -8.22 14.54
C ALA A 149 -39.62 -9.35 15.43
N THR A 150 -38.41 -9.85 15.10
CA THR A 150 -37.59 -10.59 16.07
C THR A 150 -36.56 -9.63 16.66
N SER A 151 -37.02 -8.85 17.63
CA SER A 151 -36.17 -7.96 18.44
C SER A 151 -35.17 -8.80 19.23
N LYS A 152 -33.94 -8.90 18.74
CA LYS A 152 -32.86 -9.68 19.37
C LYS A 152 -32.02 -8.78 20.26
N GLU A 153 -31.62 -9.31 21.41
CA GLU A 153 -30.68 -8.67 22.34
C GLU A 153 -29.25 -8.79 21.81
N TYR A 154 -28.48 -7.71 21.94
CA TYR A 154 -27.06 -7.64 21.60
C TYR A 154 -26.29 -7.04 22.76
N ILE A 155 -25.07 -7.51 23.00
CA ILE A 155 -24.14 -6.93 23.97
C ILE A 155 -23.14 -6.03 23.25
N SER A 156 -22.81 -4.90 23.86
CA SER A 156 -21.82 -3.96 23.33
C SER A 156 -20.38 -4.38 23.67
N ILE A 157 -19.48 -4.39 22.67
CA ILE A 157 -18.09 -4.84 22.83
C ILE A 157 -17.09 -3.70 23.11
N GLY A 158 -17.55 -2.44 23.03
CA GLY A 158 -16.79 -1.21 23.29
C GLY A 158 -17.71 -0.05 23.66
N ASP A 159 -17.15 1.01 24.25
CA ASP A 159 -17.88 2.24 24.58
C ASP A 159 -18.17 3.07 23.33
N PHE A 160 -19.36 3.67 23.24
CA PHE A 160 -19.76 4.57 22.15
C PHE A 160 -20.50 5.79 22.71
N THR A 161 -19.99 6.98 22.39
CA THR A 161 -20.63 8.27 22.72
C THR A 161 -21.29 8.83 21.48
N ALA A 162 -22.55 9.25 21.61
CA ALA A 162 -23.33 9.89 20.55
C ALA A 162 -22.57 11.07 19.93
N GLN A 163 -22.51 11.11 18.59
CA GLN A 163 -21.80 12.14 17.83
C GLN A 163 -22.78 13.05 17.08
N GLN A 164 -23.98 12.57 16.78
CA GLN A 164 -25.05 13.27 16.08
C GLN A 164 -26.39 13.16 16.83
N ALA A 165 -27.30 14.10 16.55
CA ALA A 165 -28.65 14.06 17.11
C ALA A 165 -29.43 12.88 16.53
N GLY A 166 -29.67 11.85 17.34
CA GLY A 166 -30.26 10.58 16.94
C GLY A 166 -29.40 9.35 17.26
N ASP A 167 -28.12 9.54 17.61
CA ASP A 167 -27.25 8.47 18.10
C ASP A 167 -27.59 8.08 19.55
N LEU A 168 -27.52 6.79 19.87
CA LEU A 168 -27.67 6.28 21.24
C LEU A 168 -26.29 6.09 21.90
N THR A 169 -26.06 6.71 23.05
CA THR A 169 -24.82 6.52 23.85
C THR A 169 -24.92 5.25 24.70
N PHE A 170 -23.88 4.41 24.66
CA PHE A 170 -23.79 3.17 25.44
C PHE A 170 -22.34 2.86 25.87
N LYS A 171 -22.20 2.05 26.92
CA LYS A 171 -20.90 1.56 27.43
C LYS A 171 -20.71 0.08 27.16
N LYS A 172 -19.45 -0.34 27.05
CA LYS A 172 -19.07 -1.75 26.88
C LYS A 172 -19.72 -2.64 27.95
N GLY A 173 -20.36 -3.71 27.49
CA GLY A 173 -21.08 -4.68 28.32
C GLY A 173 -22.55 -4.33 28.56
N GLU A 174 -23.04 -3.16 28.13
CA GLU A 174 -24.47 -2.85 28.14
C GLU A 174 -25.20 -3.67 27.06
N ILE A 175 -26.38 -4.19 27.42
CA ILE A 175 -27.27 -4.94 26.53
C ILE A 175 -28.24 -3.97 25.86
N LEU A 176 -28.38 -4.09 24.55
CA LEU A 176 -29.20 -3.25 23.69
C LEU A 176 -30.17 -4.11 22.88
N LEU A 177 -31.43 -3.68 22.81
CA LEU A 177 -32.46 -4.36 22.03
C LEU A 177 -32.52 -3.77 20.61
N ILE A 178 -32.28 -4.57 19.59
CA ILE A 178 -32.27 -4.06 18.20
C ILE A 178 -33.67 -4.08 17.60
N ILE A 179 -34.15 -2.90 17.24
CA ILE A 179 -35.46 -2.63 16.62
C ILE A 179 -35.36 -2.78 15.11
N GLU A 180 -34.39 -2.10 14.48
CA GLU A 180 -34.23 -2.06 13.02
C GLU A 180 -32.77 -2.23 12.58
N LYS A 181 -32.56 -2.82 11.40
CA LYS A 181 -31.25 -3.28 10.92
C LYS A 181 -30.95 -2.81 9.49
N ASN A 182 -30.41 -1.61 9.36
CA ASN A 182 -30.07 -1.05 8.06
C ASN A 182 -28.80 -1.73 7.48
N PRO A 183 -28.67 -1.78 6.13
CA PRO A 183 -27.54 -2.42 5.45
C PRO A 183 -26.27 -1.54 5.38
N ASP A 184 -26.35 -0.27 5.79
CA ASP A 184 -25.23 0.67 5.89
C ASP A 184 -24.30 0.41 7.09
N GLY A 185 -24.77 -0.36 8.08
CA GLY A 185 -24.05 -0.68 9.31
C GLY A 185 -24.54 0.07 10.56
N TRP A 186 -25.56 0.92 10.46
CA TRP A 186 -26.18 1.61 11.60
C TRP A 186 -27.55 1.01 11.91
N TRP A 187 -27.75 0.60 13.16
CA TRP A 187 -28.96 -0.09 13.60
C TRP A 187 -29.73 0.78 14.59
N ILE A 188 -31.06 0.74 14.58
CA ILE A 188 -31.87 1.39 15.62
C ILE A 188 -31.94 0.44 16.80
N ALA A 189 -31.45 0.90 17.95
CA ALA A 189 -31.43 0.15 19.20
C ALA A 189 -32.14 0.90 20.32
N LYS A 190 -32.52 0.15 21.35
CA LYS A 190 -33.10 0.65 22.60
C LYS A 190 -32.22 0.27 23.79
N ASP A 191 -31.90 1.23 24.66
CA ASP A 191 -31.20 0.97 25.92
C ASP A 191 -32.15 0.45 27.02
N ALA A 192 -31.56 -0.05 28.11
CA ALA A 192 -32.32 -0.52 29.28
C ALA A 192 -33.09 0.58 30.04
N LYS A 193 -32.95 1.86 29.65
CA LYS A 193 -33.69 3.00 30.20
C LYS A 193 -34.86 3.42 29.30
N GLY A 194 -34.97 2.81 28.10
CA GLY A 194 -36.01 3.08 27.12
C GLY A 194 -35.68 4.15 26.10
N ASN A 195 -34.44 4.64 26.04
CA ASN A 195 -33.97 5.58 25.01
C ASN A 195 -33.74 4.81 23.70
N GLU A 196 -34.20 5.37 22.57
CA GLU A 196 -34.01 4.80 21.24
C GLU A 196 -33.06 5.69 20.40
N GLY A 197 -32.21 5.06 19.59
CA GLY A 197 -31.32 5.79 18.69
C GLY A 197 -30.43 4.86 17.86
N LEU A 198 -29.63 5.48 16.98
CA LEU A 198 -28.70 4.80 16.09
C LEU A 198 -27.45 4.32 16.83
N VAL A 199 -27.06 3.09 16.55
CA VAL A 199 -25.83 2.46 17.07
C VAL A 199 -25.05 1.77 15.93
N PRO A 200 -23.72 1.84 15.92
CA PRO A 200 -22.91 1.17 14.90
C PRO A 200 -22.87 -0.35 15.16
N ARG A 201 -23.28 -1.15 14.17
CA ARG A 201 -23.27 -2.62 14.22
C ARG A 201 -21.91 -3.19 14.64
N THR A 202 -20.82 -2.53 14.26
CA THR A 202 -19.44 -2.94 14.58
C THR A 202 -19.10 -2.93 16.07
N TYR A 203 -19.96 -2.35 16.92
CA TYR A 203 -19.83 -2.35 18.37
C TYR A 203 -20.73 -3.38 19.06
N LEU A 204 -21.43 -4.24 18.31
CA LEU A 204 -22.47 -5.14 18.83
C LEU A 204 -22.20 -6.63 18.51
N GLU A 205 -22.38 -7.48 19.51
CA GLU A 205 -22.34 -8.95 19.39
C GLU A 205 -23.66 -9.57 19.88
N LEU A 206 -24.05 -10.73 19.34
CA LEU A 206 -25.31 -11.39 19.68
C LEU A 206 -25.30 -11.87 21.15
N TYR A 207 -26.27 -11.42 21.96
CA TYR A 207 -26.41 -11.87 23.33
C TYR A 207 -27.21 -13.18 23.38
N ASN A 208 -26.51 -14.31 23.28
CA ASN A 208 -27.11 -15.64 23.45
C ASN A 208 -27.17 -15.98 24.95
N LYS A 209 -28.38 -16.14 25.49
CA LYS A 209 -28.61 -16.37 26.92
C LYS A 209 -29.06 -17.80 27.20
N GLU A 210 -28.16 -18.77 26.99
CA GLU A 210 -28.36 -20.15 27.43
C GLU A 210 -27.23 -20.62 28.37
N GLU A 211 -27.68 -21.05 29.54
CA GLU A 211 -27.06 -21.77 30.66
C GLU A 211 -25.55 -22.14 30.59
N GLY A 212 -24.77 -21.48 31.46
CA GLY A 212 -23.47 -21.95 31.93
C GLY A 212 -23.46 -21.97 33.46
N GLY A 213 -23.23 -23.15 34.05
CA GLY A 213 -23.27 -23.36 35.50
C GLY A 213 -21.96 -23.05 36.23
N GLN A 214 -22.07 -23.00 37.56
CA GLN A 214 -20.99 -23.08 38.56
C GLN A 214 -20.12 -24.35 38.35
N GLU A 215 -18.85 -24.46 38.77
CA GLU A 215 -17.93 -23.55 39.50
C GLU A 215 -16.46 -24.03 39.32
N SER A 216 -15.52 -23.44 40.08
CA SER A 216 -14.23 -24.01 40.59
C SER A 216 -13.75 -25.38 40.02
N SER A 217 -12.47 -25.61 39.66
CA SER A 217 -11.20 -24.99 40.09
C SER A 217 -10.03 -25.45 39.14
N GLU A 218 -8.71 -25.44 39.41
CA GLU A 218 -7.85 -25.19 40.60
C GLU A 218 -6.44 -24.67 40.20
N GLU A 219 -5.36 -25.15 40.85
CA GLU A 219 -3.98 -24.65 40.79
C GLU A 219 -3.05 -25.44 39.83
N GLY A 220 -1.84 -24.89 39.59
CA GLY A 220 -0.82 -25.47 38.72
C GLY A 220 0.46 -24.64 38.63
N THR A 221 1.09 -24.37 39.78
CA THR A 221 2.42 -23.72 39.84
C THR A 221 3.53 -24.73 39.53
N GLU A 222 4.40 -24.43 38.57
CA GLU A 222 5.73 -25.06 38.45
C GLU A 222 6.78 -23.95 38.34
N GLU A 223 7.95 -24.20 38.93
CA GLU A 223 8.98 -23.19 39.22
C GLU A 223 10.10 -23.16 38.16
N ASP A 224 10.79 -22.03 38.06
CA ASP A 224 11.98 -21.89 37.21
C ASP A 224 13.14 -22.80 37.70
N VAL A 225 13.82 -23.45 36.76
CA VAL A 225 15.10 -24.12 37.00
C VAL A 225 16.15 -23.52 36.08
N GLU A 226 16.79 -22.43 36.54
CA GLU A 226 18.00 -21.92 35.91
C GLU A 226 19.16 -22.92 36.09
N VAL A 227 19.85 -23.24 35.00
CA VAL A 227 21.16 -23.89 35.04
C VAL A 227 22.17 -22.91 34.43
N VAL A 228 22.94 -22.28 35.31
CA VAL A 228 24.01 -21.35 34.95
C VAL A 228 25.25 -22.11 34.48
N ASP A 229 25.87 -21.65 33.40
CA ASP A 229 27.27 -21.94 33.07
C ASP A 229 27.97 -20.63 32.70
N GLU A 230 28.94 -20.20 33.51
CA GLU A 230 29.69 -18.96 33.31
C GLU A 230 31.03 -19.25 32.63
N THR A 231 31.20 -18.79 31.39
CA THR A 231 32.54 -18.47 30.85
C THR A 231 32.52 -17.12 30.14
N ALA A 232 33.53 -16.29 30.43
CA ALA A 232 33.56 -14.89 30.02
C ALA A 232 34.54 -14.61 28.88
N ASP A 233 34.16 -13.75 27.94
CA ASP A 233 34.80 -12.44 27.78
C ASP A 233 33.83 -11.42 27.14
N GLY A 234 34.05 -10.12 27.34
CA GLY A 234 33.00 -9.10 27.22
C GLY A 234 32.92 -8.33 25.90
N ALA A 235 31.73 -8.30 25.29
CA ALA A 235 31.30 -7.28 24.33
C ALA A 235 29.77 -7.11 24.33
N GLU A 236 29.23 -6.21 25.17
CA GLU A 236 27.77 -5.97 25.30
C GLU A 236 27.14 -5.39 24.02
N VAL A 237 26.57 -6.24 23.17
CA VAL A 237 25.53 -5.80 22.21
C VAL A 237 24.17 -5.82 22.92
N LYS A 238 23.62 -4.66 23.24
CA LYS A 238 22.36 -4.52 24.00
C LYS A 238 21.12 -4.90 23.17
N GLN A 239 20.90 -6.20 23.00
CA GLN A 239 19.64 -6.76 22.49
C GLN A 239 18.49 -6.45 23.45
N ARG A 240 17.71 -5.40 23.16
CA ARG A 240 16.44 -5.10 23.84
C ARG A 240 15.29 -5.94 23.27
N TYR A 241 15.39 -7.27 23.34
CA TYR A 241 14.21 -8.14 23.24
C TYR A 241 13.46 -8.12 24.58
N ARG A 242 12.71 -7.03 24.82
CA ARG A 242 11.89 -6.89 26.02
C ARG A 242 10.57 -7.62 25.81
N GLY A 243 10.26 -8.56 26.70
CA GLY A 243 9.18 -9.53 26.51
C GLY A 243 7.79 -8.91 26.31
N GLN A 244 7.21 -9.17 25.15
CA GLN A 244 5.81 -9.54 25.01
C GLN A 244 5.79 -10.98 24.49
N ILE A 245 4.78 -11.78 24.85
CA ILE A 245 4.56 -13.07 24.18
C ILE A 245 4.32 -12.76 22.70
N ASN A 246 5.23 -13.19 21.84
CA ASN A 246 5.26 -12.77 20.45
C ASN A 246 3.97 -13.26 19.77
N THR A 247 3.23 -12.39 19.07
CA THR A 247 1.98 -12.81 18.43
C THR A 247 2.21 -13.90 17.38
N ILE A 248 3.43 -13.95 16.83
CA ILE A 248 3.97 -15.02 15.99
C ILE A 248 4.03 -16.37 16.72
N ASP A 249 4.50 -16.43 17.97
CA ASP A 249 4.70 -17.71 18.68
C ASP A 249 3.35 -18.36 18.99
N VAL A 250 2.35 -17.54 19.35
CA VAL A 250 0.95 -17.96 19.49
C VAL A 250 0.42 -18.48 18.14
N LEU A 251 0.69 -17.79 17.02
CA LEU A 251 0.28 -18.26 15.70
C LEU A 251 1.00 -19.56 15.29
N THR A 252 2.26 -19.77 15.66
CA THR A 252 2.98 -21.03 15.43
C THR A 252 2.41 -22.16 16.28
N ALA A 253 2.15 -21.93 17.57
CA ALA A 253 1.54 -22.91 18.48
C ALA A 253 0.12 -23.31 18.04
N MET A 254 -0.68 -22.36 17.54
CA MET A 254 -1.99 -22.62 16.93
C MET A 254 -1.93 -23.27 15.54
N GLY A 255 -0.73 -23.59 15.02
CA GLY A 255 -0.55 -24.15 13.66
C GLY A 255 -0.93 -23.19 12.52
N ALA A 256 -1.11 -21.90 12.81
CA ALA A 256 -1.52 -20.88 11.86
C ALA A 256 -0.37 -20.42 10.93
N ILE A 257 0.88 -20.68 11.28
CA ILE A 257 2.05 -20.41 10.43
C ILE A 257 3.09 -21.55 10.53
N PRO A 258 3.85 -21.84 9.46
CA PRO A 258 4.97 -22.77 9.51
C PRO A 258 6.03 -22.34 10.54
N SER A 259 6.63 -23.31 11.24
CA SER A 259 7.60 -23.05 12.32
C SER A 259 8.90 -22.35 11.87
N GLY A 260 9.20 -22.35 10.57
CA GLY A 260 10.30 -21.61 9.97
C GLY A 260 10.00 -20.13 9.69
N PHE A 261 8.77 -19.66 9.90
CA PHE A 261 8.40 -18.25 9.71
C PHE A 261 8.80 -17.41 10.93
N ARG A 262 9.01 -16.11 10.71
CA ARG A 262 9.38 -15.11 11.72
C ARG A 262 8.72 -13.76 11.41
N PRO A 263 8.74 -12.77 12.30
CA PRO A 263 8.58 -11.37 11.90
C PRO A 263 9.60 -11.01 10.79
N SER A 264 9.21 -10.21 9.79
CA SER A 264 10.13 -9.84 8.69
C SER A 264 11.24 -8.92 9.19
N THR A 265 12.50 -9.39 9.07
CA THR A 265 13.68 -8.68 9.58
C THR A 265 13.92 -7.38 8.82
N LEU A 266 13.82 -7.43 7.49
CA LEU A 266 13.98 -6.25 6.63
C LEU A 266 12.76 -5.32 6.67
N TYR A 267 11.62 -5.77 7.21
CA TYR A 267 10.50 -4.89 7.55
C TYR A 267 10.76 -4.14 8.86
N GLN A 268 11.17 -4.82 9.94
CA GLN A 268 11.49 -4.19 11.23
C GLN A 268 12.50 -3.04 11.07
N LEU A 269 13.60 -3.29 10.35
CA LEU A 269 14.61 -2.26 10.03
C LEU A 269 14.04 -1.05 9.25
N LEU A 270 13.01 -1.24 8.40
CA LEU A 270 12.37 -0.15 7.66
C LEU A 270 11.43 0.71 8.52
N GLU A 271 10.90 0.17 9.61
CA GLU A 271 10.06 0.89 10.57
C GLU A 271 10.89 1.58 11.66
N GLU A 272 12.06 1.04 12.02
CA GLU A 272 13.03 1.68 12.93
C GLU A 272 13.50 3.07 12.45
N GLY A 273 13.51 3.33 11.13
CA GLY A 273 13.75 4.67 10.63
C GLY A 273 14.09 4.79 9.14
N ASN A 274 14.52 6.00 8.77
CA ASN A 274 14.80 6.36 7.38
C ASN A 274 16.11 5.79 6.82
N GLN A 275 17.02 5.31 7.68
CA GLN A 275 18.39 4.92 7.31
C GLN A 275 18.49 3.82 6.24
N PHE A 276 17.45 2.97 6.09
CA PHE A 276 17.38 1.94 5.04
C PHE A 276 16.43 2.28 3.89
N ARG A 277 15.94 3.52 3.80
CA ARG A 277 15.05 3.98 2.72
C ARG A 277 15.87 4.62 1.60
N ALA A 278 15.47 4.44 0.34
CA ALA A 278 16.24 4.92 -0.82
C ALA A 278 16.51 6.44 -0.79
N SER A 279 15.60 7.22 -0.23
CA SER A 279 15.75 8.67 0.00
C SER A 279 17.01 9.02 0.81
N TYR A 280 17.33 8.25 1.85
CA TYR A 280 18.50 8.47 2.72
C TYR A 280 19.84 8.29 1.99
N PHE A 281 19.88 7.46 0.94
CA PHE A 281 21.06 7.28 0.08
C PHE A 281 21.10 8.28 -1.09
N LEU A 282 19.96 8.86 -1.46
CA LEU A 282 19.83 9.81 -2.58
C LEU A 282 20.04 11.27 -2.16
N GLN A 283 19.71 11.61 -0.90
CA GLN A 283 19.92 12.94 -0.33
C GLN A 283 21.39 13.41 -0.43
N PRO A 284 21.65 14.72 -0.51
CA PRO A 284 23.01 15.24 -0.50
C PRO A 284 23.64 15.03 0.89
N ALA A 285 24.88 14.54 0.92
CA ALA A 285 25.67 14.38 2.13
C ALA A 285 26.76 15.45 2.20
N LEU A 286 27.02 15.99 3.39
CA LEU A 286 28.12 16.93 3.65
C LEU A 286 29.44 16.18 3.91
N THR A 287 30.57 16.90 3.85
CA THR A 287 31.87 16.43 4.32
C THR A 287 32.00 16.59 5.84
N SER A 288 32.99 15.95 6.47
CA SER A 288 33.24 16.05 7.92
C SER A 288 33.49 17.49 8.42
N SER A 289 33.84 18.41 7.53
CA SER A 289 33.98 19.85 7.84
C SER A 289 32.66 20.64 7.81
N GLN A 290 31.58 20.04 7.27
CA GLN A 290 30.30 20.69 6.95
C GLN A 290 30.36 21.84 5.92
N LEU A 291 31.54 22.15 5.35
CA LEU A 291 31.74 23.27 4.41
C LEU A 291 31.44 22.93 2.94
N SER A 292 31.28 21.64 2.61
CA SER A 292 31.07 21.16 1.24
C SER A 292 30.29 19.86 1.22
N PHE A 293 29.65 19.55 0.09
CA PHE A 293 29.02 18.25 -0.14
C PHE A 293 30.07 17.19 -0.47
N SER A 294 29.95 16.01 0.13
CA SER A 294 30.72 14.81 -0.20
C SER A 294 30.07 14.01 -1.35
N ASN A 295 28.76 14.12 -1.51
CA ASN A 295 27.98 13.45 -2.54
C ASN A 295 26.64 14.20 -2.75
N PRO A 296 26.25 14.63 -3.97
CA PRO A 296 27.00 14.55 -5.21
C PRO A 296 28.25 15.45 -5.22
N MET A 297 29.17 15.17 -6.14
CA MET A 297 30.33 16.01 -6.46
C MET A 297 30.14 16.60 -7.86
N TRP A 298 30.64 17.81 -8.11
CA TRP A 298 30.56 18.44 -9.44
C TRP A 298 31.78 18.11 -10.32
N ASP A 299 31.59 18.16 -11.62
CA ASP A 299 32.62 18.20 -12.65
C ASP A 299 32.42 19.46 -13.52
N ALA A 300 33.26 20.47 -13.27
CA ALA A 300 33.21 21.75 -13.97
C ALA A 300 33.63 21.67 -15.45
N LYS A 301 34.31 20.60 -15.89
CA LYS A 301 34.66 20.39 -17.31
C LYS A 301 33.53 19.72 -18.07
N ALA A 302 32.81 18.81 -17.43
CA ALA A 302 31.64 18.14 -18.00
C ALA A 302 30.33 18.94 -17.83
N GLY A 303 30.32 19.98 -16.98
CA GLY A 303 29.13 20.79 -16.69
C GLY A 303 28.02 20.01 -15.98
N THR A 304 28.37 18.98 -15.21
CA THR A 304 27.39 18.08 -14.58
C THR A 304 27.97 17.38 -13.34
N ILE A 305 27.18 16.52 -12.70
CA ILE A 305 27.62 15.71 -11.55
C ILE A 305 28.63 14.64 -11.96
N ARG A 306 29.64 14.44 -11.10
CA ARG A 306 30.79 13.56 -11.36
C ARG A 306 30.38 12.08 -11.38
N SER A 307 30.74 11.40 -12.46
CA SER A 307 30.65 9.95 -12.59
C SER A 307 31.46 9.24 -11.49
N SER A 308 30.78 8.43 -10.68
CA SER A 308 31.32 7.66 -9.57
C SER A 308 31.22 6.15 -9.89
N PRO A 309 32.31 5.49 -10.30
CA PRO A 309 32.32 4.05 -10.53
C PRO A 309 32.21 3.29 -9.20
N SER A 310 31.56 2.12 -9.21
CA SER A 310 31.35 1.30 -8.01
C SER A 310 31.91 -0.11 -8.23
N ARG A 311 32.63 -0.69 -7.24
CA ARG A 311 33.22 -2.05 -7.28
C ARG A 311 32.25 -3.10 -7.83
N VAL A 312 30.99 -3.04 -7.41
CA VAL A 312 29.87 -3.83 -7.94
C VAL A 312 28.94 -2.90 -8.72
N SER A 313 28.59 -3.28 -9.94
CA SER A 313 27.53 -2.66 -10.71
C SER A 313 26.91 -3.68 -11.67
N LEU A 314 25.69 -4.13 -11.40
CA LEU A 314 25.01 -5.20 -12.15
C LEU A 314 23.48 -5.00 -12.20
N ILE A 315 22.81 -5.80 -13.03
CA ILE A 315 21.35 -5.94 -13.03
C ILE A 315 20.99 -7.32 -12.44
N LEU A 316 20.05 -7.32 -11.50
CA LEU A 316 19.39 -8.50 -10.95
C LEU A 316 17.97 -8.56 -11.52
N THR A 317 17.56 -9.70 -12.06
CA THR A 317 16.14 -9.99 -12.37
C THR A 317 15.61 -11.01 -11.38
N LEU A 318 14.55 -10.68 -10.63
CA LEU A 318 13.74 -11.68 -9.92
C LEU A 318 12.87 -12.42 -10.95
N TRP A 319 12.87 -13.75 -10.93
CA TRP A 319 12.08 -14.58 -11.88
C TRP A 319 10.83 -15.15 -11.23
N SER A 320 11.01 -15.98 -10.20
CA SER A 320 9.90 -16.63 -9.49
C SER A 320 10.34 -17.16 -8.14
N CYS A 321 9.39 -17.29 -7.21
CA CYS A 321 9.53 -18.15 -6.04
C CYS A 321 8.66 -19.40 -6.23
N LYS A 322 9.15 -20.57 -5.82
CA LYS A 322 8.42 -21.86 -5.90
C LYS A 322 8.38 -22.52 -4.52
N MET A 323 7.37 -23.36 -4.31
CA MET A 323 7.15 -24.15 -3.10
C MET A 323 7.03 -23.34 -1.80
N ILE A 324 6.85 -22.01 -1.88
CA ILE A 324 6.72 -21.14 -0.72
C ILE A 324 5.50 -21.58 0.10
N PRO A 325 5.66 -21.89 1.40
CA PRO A 325 4.54 -22.24 2.25
C PRO A 325 3.51 -21.12 2.33
N PHE A 326 2.30 -21.46 2.74
CA PHE A 326 1.20 -20.52 2.91
C PHE A 326 0.75 -20.58 4.37
N PRO A 327 0.41 -19.44 5.02
CA PRO A 327 -0.15 -19.46 6.36
C PRO A 327 -1.53 -20.14 6.37
N GLY A 328 -1.98 -20.51 7.57
CA GLY A 328 -3.28 -21.10 7.84
C GLY A 328 -4.44 -20.11 7.65
N THR A 329 -5.66 -20.65 7.74
CA THR A 329 -6.92 -19.94 7.44
C THR A 329 -7.29 -18.81 8.39
N SER A 330 -6.60 -18.65 9.52
CA SER A 330 -6.74 -17.52 10.45
C SER A 330 -6.02 -16.25 9.99
N ILE A 331 -5.25 -16.30 8.90
CA ILE A 331 -4.46 -15.19 8.36
C ILE A 331 -4.87 -14.90 6.91
N GLN A 332 -5.38 -13.69 6.64
CA GLN A 332 -5.61 -13.20 5.29
C GLN A 332 -4.34 -12.51 4.76
N VAL A 333 -3.73 -13.09 3.73
CA VAL A 333 -2.56 -12.51 3.04
C VAL A 333 -2.99 -11.36 2.13
N LEU A 334 -2.54 -10.15 2.44
CA LEU A 334 -2.80 -8.91 1.69
C LEU A 334 -1.77 -8.65 0.60
N SER A 335 -0.50 -9.00 0.85
CA SER A 335 0.58 -8.86 -0.13
C SER A 335 1.62 -9.96 -0.03
N ARG A 336 2.41 -10.10 -1.11
CA ARG A 336 3.52 -11.03 -1.24
C ARG A 336 4.65 -10.30 -1.94
N HIS A 337 5.88 -10.42 -1.46
CA HIS A 337 6.99 -9.60 -1.97
C HIS A 337 8.34 -10.23 -1.64
N VAL A 338 9.37 -9.74 -2.31
CA VAL A 338 10.77 -9.94 -1.92
C VAL A 338 11.31 -8.58 -1.47
N ARG A 339 11.83 -8.52 -0.25
CA ARG A 339 12.78 -7.47 0.14
C ARG A 339 14.19 -7.92 -0.19
N LEU A 340 15.01 -6.99 -0.67
CA LEU A 340 16.43 -7.23 -0.92
C LEU A 340 17.28 -6.03 -0.54
N CYS A 341 18.49 -6.33 -0.07
CA CYS A 341 19.51 -5.33 0.27
C CYS A 341 20.91 -5.91 0.05
N LEU A 342 21.90 -5.03 -0.04
CA LEU A 342 23.30 -5.43 0.09
C LEU A 342 23.60 -5.71 1.56
N PHE A 343 24.32 -6.81 1.81
CA PHE A 343 24.58 -7.36 3.14
C PHE A 343 26.01 -7.93 3.15
N ASP A 344 26.73 -7.79 4.25
CA ASP A 344 28.10 -8.30 4.41
C ASP A 344 28.20 -9.60 5.23
N GLY A 345 27.07 -10.27 5.45
CA GLY A 345 26.96 -11.43 6.32
C GLY A 345 26.60 -11.09 7.77
N ASN A 346 26.67 -9.81 8.19
CA ASN A 346 26.32 -9.38 9.54
C ASN A 346 25.43 -8.13 9.61
N LYS A 347 25.52 -7.21 8.63
CA LYS A 347 24.71 -5.98 8.60
C LYS A 347 24.26 -5.58 7.20
N VAL A 348 23.15 -4.85 7.14
CA VAL A 348 22.62 -4.23 5.94
C VAL A 348 23.47 -3.02 5.55
N LEU A 349 23.85 -2.93 4.28
CA LEU A 349 24.77 -1.91 3.74
C LEU A 349 24.10 -0.91 2.78
N SER A 350 22.91 -1.21 2.28
CA SER A 350 22.18 -0.36 1.33
C SER A 350 20.78 -0.03 1.83
N ASN A 351 20.06 0.76 1.06
CA ASN A 351 18.61 0.77 1.18
C ASN A 351 18.04 -0.64 0.96
N ILE A 352 16.92 -0.91 1.61
CA ILE A 352 16.11 -2.10 1.41
C ILE A 352 15.13 -1.79 0.28
N HIS A 353 15.19 -2.57 -0.80
CA HIS A 353 14.28 -2.46 -1.94
C HIS A 353 13.21 -3.56 -1.87
N THR A 354 11.97 -3.24 -2.24
CA THR A 354 10.82 -4.16 -2.14
C THR A 354 10.18 -4.34 -3.51
N VAL A 355 10.14 -5.57 -4.00
CA VAL A 355 9.44 -5.95 -5.23
C VAL A 355 8.25 -6.83 -4.88
N ARG A 356 7.04 -6.41 -5.26
CA ARG A 356 5.80 -7.16 -5.06
C ARG A 356 5.69 -8.29 -6.08
N ALA A 357 5.25 -9.45 -5.61
CA ALA A 357 5.00 -10.61 -6.43
C ALA A 357 3.55 -10.65 -6.95
N THR A 358 3.39 -11.10 -8.18
CA THR A 358 2.12 -11.60 -8.71
C THR A 358 1.98 -13.10 -8.38
N TRP A 359 0.75 -13.62 -8.36
CA TRP A 359 0.48 -15.04 -8.12
C TRP A 359 -0.84 -15.46 -8.77
N GLN A 360 -1.09 -16.77 -8.85
CA GLN A 360 -2.33 -17.33 -9.41
C GLN A 360 -3.01 -18.23 -8.38
N SER A 361 -4.35 -18.13 -8.26
CA SER A 361 -5.14 -18.98 -7.36
C SER A 361 -4.90 -20.48 -7.58
N LYS A 362 -4.75 -20.91 -8.84
CA LYS A 362 -4.44 -22.30 -9.22
C LYS A 362 -3.02 -22.78 -8.83
N LYS A 363 -2.11 -21.88 -8.41
CA LYS A 363 -0.72 -22.17 -8.03
C LYS A 363 -0.28 -21.28 -6.84
N PRO A 364 -0.89 -21.43 -5.65
CA PRO A 364 -0.70 -20.48 -4.55
C PRO A 364 0.72 -20.50 -3.96
N LYS A 365 1.45 -21.62 -4.05
CA LYS A 365 2.87 -21.75 -3.67
C LYS A 365 3.87 -21.25 -4.73
N THR A 366 3.39 -20.59 -5.80
CA THR A 366 4.23 -20.03 -6.86
C THR A 366 4.00 -18.53 -6.98
N TRP A 367 5.09 -17.77 -6.90
CA TRP A 367 5.11 -16.32 -6.97
C TRP A 367 5.90 -15.92 -8.23
N THR A 368 5.42 -14.93 -8.97
CA THR A 368 6.01 -14.49 -10.26
C THR A 368 6.23 -12.99 -10.26
N PHE A 369 7.38 -12.55 -10.77
CA PHE A 369 7.72 -11.14 -10.94
C PHE A 369 7.66 -10.79 -12.43
N SER A 370 7.36 -9.54 -12.80
CA SER A 370 7.36 -9.18 -14.22
C SER A 370 8.79 -8.81 -14.64
N PRO A 371 9.43 -9.54 -15.59
CA PRO A 371 10.75 -9.17 -16.10
C PRO A 371 10.69 -7.98 -17.07
N GLN A 372 9.49 -7.51 -17.42
CA GLN A 372 9.24 -6.24 -18.10
C GLN A 372 7.95 -5.60 -17.55
N VAL A 373 8.05 -4.37 -17.06
CA VAL A 373 6.90 -3.48 -16.86
C VAL A 373 6.63 -2.79 -18.20
N THR A 374 5.61 -3.24 -18.93
CA THR A 374 5.13 -2.59 -20.16
C THR A 374 3.77 -1.94 -19.91
N GLY A 375 3.64 -0.66 -20.31
CA GLY A 375 2.44 0.14 -20.07
C GLY A 375 2.30 0.60 -18.61
N ILE A 376 1.07 0.67 -18.12
CA ILE A 376 0.65 1.39 -16.90
C ILE A 376 0.85 0.56 -15.61
N LEU A 377 1.79 -0.38 -15.60
CA LEU A 377 2.04 -1.25 -14.45
C LEU A 377 2.96 -0.54 -13.42
N PRO A 378 2.63 -0.55 -12.11
CA PRO A 378 3.47 0.10 -11.10
C PRO A 378 4.90 -0.46 -11.04
N CYS A 379 5.89 0.43 -10.84
CA CYS A 379 7.30 0.06 -10.66
C CYS A 379 7.55 -0.91 -9.48
N LEU A 380 6.62 -0.98 -8.52
CA LEU A 380 6.62 -1.96 -7.43
C LEU A 380 6.46 -3.42 -7.90
N LEU A 381 6.14 -3.67 -9.17
CA LEU A 381 6.04 -5.00 -9.80
C LEU A 381 7.23 -5.30 -10.73
N ASP A 382 8.19 -4.38 -10.86
CA ASP A 382 9.37 -4.52 -11.72
C ASP A 382 10.36 -5.52 -11.11
N GLY A 383 10.52 -6.66 -11.78
CA GLY A 383 11.48 -7.68 -11.37
C GLY A 383 12.94 -7.31 -11.66
N ASP A 384 13.18 -6.30 -12.51
CA ASP A 384 14.52 -5.84 -12.88
C ASP A 384 15.03 -4.76 -11.92
N CYS A 385 16.04 -5.08 -11.12
CA CYS A 385 16.71 -4.19 -10.18
C CYS A 385 18.13 -3.87 -10.64
N PHE A 386 18.57 -2.61 -10.54
CA PHE A 386 19.99 -2.29 -10.53
C PHE A 386 20.55 -2.50 -9.13
N ILE A 387 21.82 -2.93 -9.05
CA ILE A 387 22.57 -3.05 -7.79
C ILE A 387 23.92 -2.37 -7.97
N ARG A 388 24.19 -1.35 -7.15
CA ARG A 388 25.49 -0.67 -7.01
C ARG A 388 26.00 -0.89 -5.60
N SER A 389 27.29 -1.21 -5.47
CA SER A 389 28.01 -1.17 -4.19
C SER A 389 29.47 -0.82 -4.41
N ASN A 390 30.04 -0.04 -3.50
CA ASN A 390 31.49 0.16 -3.40
C ASN A 390 32.07 -0.37 -2.07
N SER A 391 31.31 -1.21 -1.35
CA SER A 391 31.80 -1.87 -0.13
C SER A 391 33.01 -2.77 -0.43
N SER A 392 34.04 -2.67 0.41
CA SER A 392 35.26 -3.47 0.36
C SER A 392 35.12 -4.86 1.00
N SER A 393 33.99 -5.18 1.63
CA SER A 393 33.79 -6.46 2.33
C SER A 393 34.06 -7.67 1.41
N PRO A 394 34.78 -8.71 1.88
CA PRO A 394 34.92 -9.96 1.14
C PRO A 394 33.59 -10.71 1.06
N ASP A 395 32.79 -10.66 2.12
CA ASP A 395 31.48 -11.28 2.25
C ASP A 395 30.35 -10.46 1.64
N LEU A 396 30.64 -9.46 0.79
CA LEU A 396 29.63 -8.64 0.14
C LEU A 396 28.68 -9.51 -0.71
N GLY A 397 27.40 -9.49 -0.37
CA GLY A 397 26.35 -10.22 -1.06
C GLY A 397 25.01 -9.48 -1.13
N ILE A 398 24.01 -10.15 -1.70
CA ILE A 398 22.62 -9.71 -1.70
C ILE A 398 21.85 -10.62 -0.74
N LEU A 399 21.27 -10.01 0.29
CA LEU A 399 20.30 -10.69 1.17
C LEU A 399 18.90 -10.54 0.56
N PHE A 400 18.17 -11.65 0.49
CA PHE A 400 16.78 -11.73 0.05
C PHE A 400 15.91 -12.22 1.21
N GLU A 401 14.80 -11.53 1.47
CA GLU A 401 13.75 -11.97 2.38
C GLU A 401 12.42 -12.04 1.63
N LEU A 402 11.77 -13.21 1.62
CA LEU A 402 10.42 -13.35 1.05
C LEU A 402 9.42 -13.00 2.13
N GLY A 403 8.61 -11.96 1.93
CA GLY A 403 7.66 -11.49 2.92
C GLY A 403 6.20 -11.63 2.49
N ILE A 404 5.31 -11.71 3.48
CA ILE A 404 3.87 -11.55 3.32
C ILE A 404 3.32 -10.50 4.29
N SER A 405 2.67 -9.47 3.75
CA SER A 405 1.85 -8.55 4.55
C SER A 405 0.48 -9.19 4.76
N TYR A 406 -0.03 -9.15 5.99
CA TYR A 406 -1.25 -9.87 6.36
C TYR A 406 -2.18 -9.06 7.26
N ILE A 407 -3.41 -9.55 7.40
CA ILE A 407 -4.33 -9.20 8.48
C ILE A 407 -4.80 -10.48 9.16
N ARG A 408 -4.89 -10.47 10.50
CA ARG A 408 -5.33 -11.60 11.31
C ARG A 408 -6.85 -11.59 11.44
N ASN A 409 -7.51 -12.65 10.98
CA ASN A 409 -8.96 -12.71 10.84
C ASN A 409 -9.71 -12.59 12.18
N SER A 410 -9.07 -12.97 13.29
CA SER A 410 -9.66 -12.94 14.64
C SER A 410 -9.47 -11.62 15.41
N THR A 411 -8.64 -10.70 14.93
CA THR A 411 -8.30 -9.46 15.66
C THR A 411 -8.27 -8.19 14.79
N GLY A 412 -8.24 -8.31 13.46
CA GLY A 412 -8.01 -7.16 12.56
C GLY A 412 -6.57 -6.63 12.59
N GLU A 413 -5.69 -7.21 13.41
CA GLU A 413 -4.27 -6.90 13.54
C GLU A 413 -3.56 -7.08 12.18
N ARG A 414 -2.75 -6.09 11.78
CA ARG A 414 -1.94 -6.15 10.56
C ARG A 414 -0.48 -6.31 10.93
N GLY A 415 0.25 -7.09 10.13
CA GLY A 415 1.68 -7.30 10.33
C GLY A 415 2.37 -7.84 9.08
N GLU A 416 3.64 -8.23 9.24
CA GLU A 416 4.41 -8.84 8.17
C GLU A 416 5.28 -10.01 8.66
N LEU A 417 5.24 -11.12 7.91
CA LEU A 417 6.03 -12.33 8.19
C LEU A 417 7.08 -12.56 7.11
N SER A 418 8.23 -13.03 7.56
CA SER A 418 9.24 -13.71 6.74
C SER A 418 8.76 -15.13 6.43
N CYS A 419 8.64 -15.45 5.14
CA CYS A 419 8.41 -16.79 4.61
C CYS A 419 9.72 -17.55 4.33
N GLY A 420 10.85 -17.04 4.83
CA GLY A 420 12.19 -17.53 4.60
C GLY A 420 13.08 -16.58 3.79
N TRP A 421 14.39 -16.75 3.96
CA TRP A 421 15.42 -15.84 3.45
C TRP A 421 16.56 -16.62 2.78
N VAL A 422 17.35 -15.93 1.94
CA VAL A 422 18.59 -16.48 1.38
C VAL A 422 19.61 -15.39 1.09
N PHE A 423 20.89 -15.72 1.25
CA PHE A 423 22.00 -14.81 1.04
C PHE A 423 22.87 -15.28 -0.14
N LEU A 424 23.01 -14.43 -1.15
CA LEU A 424 23.86 -14.67 -2.32
C LEU A 424 25.11 -13.79 -2.23
N LYS A 425 26.24 -14.36 -1.78
CA LYS A 425 27.56 -13.69 -1.87
C LYS A 425 27.86 -13.37 -3.33
N LEU A 426 28.35 -12.15 -3.60
CA LEU A 426 28.70 -11.69 -4.95
C LEU A 426 30.13 -12.05 -5.35
N PHE A 427 30.92 -12.56 -4.42
CA PHE A 427 32.29 -13.02 -4.60
C PHE A 427 32.45 -14.42 -4.02
N ASP A 428 33.37 -15.21 -4.57
CA ASP A 428 33.80 -16.47 -3.96
C ASP A 428 34.89 -16.27 -2.89
N ALA A 429 35.35 -17.36 -2.28
CA ALA A 429 36.36 -17.34 -1.23
C ALA A 429 37.75 -16.87 -1.69
N SER A 430 37.99 -16.73 -3.01
CA SER A 430 39.20 -16.12 -3.57
C SER A 430 39.03 -14.63 -3.92
N GLY A 431 37.84 -14.06 -3.68
CA GLY A 431 37.51 -12.67 -4.01
C GLY A 431 37.15 -12.45 -5.48
N VAL A 432 36.92 -13.50 -6.26
CA VAL A 432 36.52 -13.41 -7.67
C VAL A 432 35.00 -13.22 -7.78
N PRO A 433 34.48 -12.31 -8.63
CA PRO A 433 33.04 -12.11 -8.79
C PRO A 433 32.31 -13.35 -9.32
N ILE A 434 31.13 -13.64 -8.77
CA ILE A 434 30.34 -14.79 -9.23
C ILE A 434 29.82 -14.61 -10.68
N PRO A 435 29.69 -15.70 -11.48
CA PRO A 435 29.25 -15.59 -12.87
C PRO A 435 27.85 -14.95 -13.03
N THR A 436 27.67 -14.11 -14.05
CA THR A 436 26.36 -13.54 -14.40
C THR A 436 25.46 -14.57 -15.09
N LYS A 437 24.76 -15.38 -14.31
CA LYS A 437 23.85 -16.45 -14.76
C LYS A 437 22.53 -16.44 -13.97
N THR A 438 21.63 -17.37 -14.30
CA THR A 438 20.48 -17.70 -13.45
C THR A 438 20.95 -18.54 -12.26
N TYR A 439 20.43 -18.23 -11.08
CA TYR A 439 20.65 -18.95 -9.82
C TYR A 439 19.31 -19.46 -9.28
N GLU A 440 19.32 -20.71 -8.82
CA GLU A 440 18.24 -21.34 -8.07
C GLU A 440 18.71 -21.41 -6.61
N LEU A 441 18.02 -20.69 -5.73
CA LEU A 441 18.45 -20.41 -4.35
C LEU A 441 17.44 -21.04 -3.39
N PHE A 442 17.87 -22.01 -2.59
CA PHE A 442 17.04 -22.59 -1.53
C PHE A 442 16.93 -21.61 -0.35
N LEU A 443 15.76 -21.57 0.27
CA LEU A 443 15.46 -20.65 1.37
C LEU A 443 15.72 -21.31 2.72
N ASN A 444 16.27 -20.55 3.65
CA ASN A 444 16.37 -20.87 5.07
C ASN A 444 15.14 -20.30 5.79
N GLY A 445 14.70 -20.96 6.87
CA GLY A 445 13.75 -20.40 7.81
C GLY A 445 14.47 -19.51 8.84
N GLY A 446 13.72 -19.00 9.81
CA GLY A 446 14.26 -18.09 10.82
C GLY A 446 14.57 -16.70 10.25
N THR A 447 15.37 -15.94 10.98
CA THR A 447 15.97 -14.67 10.55
C THR A 447 17.34 -14.89 9.88
N PRO A 448 17.90 -13.89 9.16
CA PRO A 448 19.25 -13.95 8.57
C PRO A 448 20.41 -14.24 9.54
N TYR A 449 20.15 -14.20 10.84
CA TYR A 449 21.13 -14.43 11.92
C TYR A 449 20.96 -15.81 12.58
N GLU A 450 19.82 -16.49 12.36
CA GLU A 450 19.58 -17.88 12.78
C GLU A 450 20.27 -18.86 11.81
N LYS A 451 20.74 -20.00 12.34
CA LYS A 451 21.40 -21.07 11.56
C LYS A 451 20.63 -22.38 11.69
N GLY A 452 20.53 -23.14 10.60
CA GLY A 452 19.93 -24.48 10.60
C GLY A 452 18.40 -24.53 10.69
N VAL A 453 17.71 -23.40 10.72
CA VAL A 453 16.23 -23.36 10.76
C VAL A 453 15.66 -23.68 9.37
N GLU A 454 14.84 -24.72 9.26
CA GLU A 454 14.11 -25.05 8.03
C GLU A 454 12.84 -24.20 7.88
N VAL A 455 12.51 -23.81 6.64
CA VAL A 455 11.27 -23.06 6.34
C VAL A 455 10.02 -23.90 6.63
N ASP A 456 10.06 -25.20 6.32
CA ASP A 456 8.94 -26.13 6.47
C ASP A 456 9.45 -27.55 6.83
N PRO A 457 9.57 -27.89 8.12
CA PRO A 457 10.00 -29.22 8.56
C PRO A 457 9.07 -30.38 8.17
N SER A 458 7.93 -30.15 7.51
CA SER A 458 7.15 -31.25 6.92
C SER A 458 7.82 -31.85 5.67
N VAL A 459 8.74 -31.10 5.03
CA VAL A 459 9.46 -31.53 3.83
C VAL A 459 10.60 -32.51 4.15
N SER A 460 11.31 -32.30 5.25
CA SER A 460 12.55 -33.03 5.59
C SER A 460 12.37 -34.24 6.52
N ARG A 461 11.21 -34.40 7.18
CA ARG A 461 10.93 -35.44 8.21
C ARG A 461 10.85 -36.91 7.70
N ARG A 462 11.64 -37.30 6.69
CA ARG A 462 11.72 -38.67 6.15
C ARG A 462 13.18 -39.08 5.84
N ALA A 463 14.01 -39.17 6.89
CA ALA A 463 15.45 -39.38 6.78
C ALA A 463 15.90 -40.77 6.27
N HIS A 464 15.03 -41.79 6.30
CA HIS A 464 15.35 -43.17 5.88
C HIS A 464 14.87 -43.47 4.45
N ALA A 465 15.37 -42.73 3.45
CA ALA A 465 14.86 -42.86 2.09
C ALA A 465 15.95 -42.81 1.00
N SER A 466 15.74 -43.60 -0.06
CA SER A 466 16.62 -43.75 -1.23
C SER A 466 16.95 -42.41 -1.93
N VAL A 467 18.05 -42.37 -2.68
CA VAL A 467 18.50 -41.22 -3.51
C VAL A 467 17.38 -40.62 -4.36
N PHE A 468 16.48 -41.46 -4.90
CA PHE A 468 15.30 -40.99 -5.65
C PHE A 468 14.33 -40.16 -4.79
N HIS A 469 14.20 -40.49 -3.50
CA HIS A 469 13.42 -39.70 -2.54
C HIS A 469 14.12 -38.39 -2.17
N GLN A 470 15.45 -38.37 -2.06
CA GLN A 470 16.22 -37.13 -1.83
C GLN A 470 16.04 -36.13 -2.99
N ILE A 471 16.04 -36.63 -4.24
CA ILE A 471 15.72 -35.82 -5.42
C ILE A 471 14.25 -35.32 -5.39
N MET A 472 13.31 -36.14 -4.89
CA MET A 472 11.91 -35.75 -4.70
C MET A 472 11.70 -34.73 -3.57
N THR A 473 12.51 -34.73 -2.50
CA THR A 473 12.41 -33.74 -1.41
C THR A 473 13.07 -32.42 -1.77
N MET A 474 14.21 -32.42 -2.47
CA MET A 474 14.81 -31.17 -2.97
C MET A 474 13.87 -30.40 -3.91
N ARG A 475 13.13 -31.09 -4.79
CA ARG A 475 12.09 -30.50 -5.65
C ARG A 475 10.88 -29.91 -4.88
N LYS A 476 10.80 -30.13 -3.56
CA LYS A 476 9.74 -29.60 -2.68
C LYS A 476 10.23 -28.49 -1.75
N GLN A 477 11.54 -28.22 -1.67
CA GLN A 477 12.06 -27.17 -0.80
C GLN A 477 11.66 -25.77 -1.32
N PRO A 478 11.33 -24.82 -0.43
CA PRO A 478 11.06 -23.43 -0.82
C PRO A 478 12.29 -22.79 -1.47
N GLN A 479 12.10 -22.13 -2.60
CA GLN A 479 13.20 -21.67 -3.45
C GLN A 479 12.87 -20.39 -4.22
N LEU A 480 13.90 -19.54 -4.40
CA LEU A 480 13.89 -18.30 -5.17
C LEU A 480 14.74 -18.47 -6.44
N LEU A 481 14.23 -18.04 -7.59
CA LEU A 481 14.98 -17.96 -8.85
C LEU A 481 15.30 -16.49 -9.15
N VAL A 482 16.58 -16.22 -9.35
CA VAL A 482 17.10 -14.90 -9.77
C VAL A 482 18.05 -15.03 -10.95
N LYS A 483 18.25 -13.96 -11.70
CA LYS A 483 19.22 -13.90 -12.80
C LYS A 483 20.09 -12.66 -12.70
N LEU A 484 21.40 -12.85 -12.60
CA LEU A 484 22.39 -11.77 -12.65
C LEU A 484 22.77 -11.48 -14.11
N ARG A 485 22.89 -10.20 -14.48
CA ARG A 485 23.29 -9.71 -15.80
C ARG A 485 24.30 -8.57 -15.67
N SER A 486 25.24 -8.52 -16.60
CA SER A 486 26.14 -7.39 -16.77
C SER A 486 25.41 -6.17 -17.35
N LEU A 487 25.86 -4.97 -16.98
CA LEU A 487 25.35 -3.72 -17.54
C LEU A 487 25.90 -3.47 -18.95
N ASN A 488 25.02 -3.00 -19.85
CA ASN A 488 25.44 -2.38 -21.11
C ASN A 488 26.13 -1.02 -20.86
N ARG A 489 26.71 -0.40 -21.89
CA ARG A 489 27.45 0.87 -21.76
C ARG A 489 26.55 2.04 -21.29
N SER A 490 25.35 2.17 -21.86
CA SER A 490 24.40 3.24 -21.52
C SER A 490 23.94 3.17 -20.06
N SER A 491 23.45 2.00 -19.63
CA SER A 491 23.00 1.80 -18.25
C SER A 491 24.13 1.95 -17.23
N ARG A 492 25.37 1.55 -17.56
CA ARG A 492 26.55 1.78 -16.69
C ARG A 492 26.88 3.27 -16.55
N ASN A 493 26.86 4.03 -17.65
CA ASN A 493 27.07 5.48 -17.62
C ASN A 493 26.00 6.17 -16.75
N LEU A 494 24.73 5.85 -16.98
CA LEU A 494 23.60 6.44 -16.24
C LEU A 494 23.62 6.09 -14.75
N LEU A 495 23.91 4.82 -14.40
CA LEU A 495 24.10 4.38 -13.02
C LEU A 495 25.27 5.06 -12.32
N SER A 496 26.34 5.42 -13.04
CA SER A 496 27.52 6.05 -12.42
C SER A 496 27.24 7.43 -11.81
N LEU A 497 26.10 8.05 -12.11
CA LEU A 497 25.67 9.32 -11.51
C LEU A 497 24.88 9.11 -10.19
N LEU A 498 24.44 7.88 -9.92
CA LEU A 498 23.75 7.48 -8.69
C LEU A 498 24.75 7.20 -7.54
N PRO A 499 24.31 7.12 -6.27
CA PRO A 499 25.18 6.83 -5.13
C PRO A 499 25.96 5.53 -5.33
N GLU A 500 27.17 5.45 -4.79
CA GLU A 500 28.06 4.28 -4.94
C GLU A 500 27.45 2.97 -4.40
N THR A 501 26.59 3.07 -3.38
CA THR A 501 25.82 1.96 -2.82
C THR A 501 24.33 2.32 -2.87
N LEU A 502 23.57 1.63 -3.74
CA LEU A 502 22.12 1.81 -3.91
C LEU A 502 21.52 0.59 -4.65
N ILE A 503 20.30 0.19 -4.27
CA ILE A 503 19.43 -0.73 -5.04
C ILE A 503 18.15 0.00 -5.44
N GLY A 504 17.70 -0.19 -6.68
CA GLY A 504 16.40 0.29 -7.14
C GLY A 504 15.94 -0.42 -8.41
N SER A 505 14.69 -0.21 -8.81
CA SER A 505 14.14 -0.79 -10.05
C SER A 505 14.76 -0.12 -11.28
N MET A 506 15.00 -0.91 -12.32
CA MET A 506 15.58 -0.45 -13.58
C MET A 506 14.72 0.60 -14.28
N CYS A 507 13.40 0.56 -14.18
CA CYS A 507 12.55 1.60 -14.78
C CYS A 507 12.71 2.98 -14.10
N THR A 508 13.11 3.03 -12.82
CA THR A 508 13.30 4.28 -12.07
C THR A 508 14.61 5.01 -12.38
N ILE A 509 15.57 4.35 -13.05
CA ILE A 509 16.96 4.84 -13.22
C ILE A 509 17.05 6.27 -13.78
N HIS A 510 16.25 6.60 -14.80
CA HIS A 510 16.27 7.92 -15.44
C HIS A 510 15.77 9.02 -14.49
N LEU A 511 14.70 8.74 -13.72
CA LEU A 511 14.15 9.68 -12.74
C LEU A 511 15.13 9.92 -11.59
N LEU A 512 15.78 8.87 -11.08
CA LEU A 512 16.78 8.98 -10.02
C LEU A 512 18.01 9.78 -10.47
N THR A 513 18.45 9.60 -11.72
CA THR A 513 19.58 10.35 -12.27
C THR A 513 19.21 11.81 -12.53
N PHE A 514 18.02 12.08 -13.08
CA PHE A 514 17.52 13.44 -13.31
C PHE A 514 17.36 14.22 -11.99
N TYR A 515 16.81 13.58 -10.95
CA TYR A 515 16.77 14.14 -9.59
C TYR A 515 18.16 14.51 -9.07
N ARG A 516 19.17 13.65 -9.28
CA ARG A 516 20.55 13.95 -8.86
C ARG A 516 21.23 15.02 -9.72
N GLN A 517 20.87 15.17 -10.98
CA GLN A 517 21.31 16.28 -11.82
C GLN A 517 20.76 17.60 -11.27
N ILE A 518 19.45 17.68 -10.98
CA ILE A 518 18.84 18.84 -10.32
C ILE A 518 19.53 19.17 -8.99
N LEU A 519 19.80 18.18 -8.14
CA LEU A 519 20.57 18.40 -6.89
C LEU A 519 21.97 18.99 -7.16
N GLY A 520 22.67 18.51 -8.19
CA GLY A 520 23.99 19.05 -8.56
C GLY A 520 23.91 20.48 -9.10
N ASP A 521 22.96 20.74 -10.00
CA ASP A 521 22.72 22.08 -10.56
C ASP A 521 22.40 23.09 -9.43
N VAL A 522 21.43 22.77 -8.56
CA VAL A 522 20.96 23.68 -7.50
C VAL A 522 22.00 23.88 -6.37
N LEU A 523 22.75 22.83 -5.99
CA LEU A 523 23.63 22.90 -4.82
C LEU A 523 25.08 23.28 -5.14
N LEU A 524 25.58 23.00 -6.35
CA LEU A 524 27.02 23.02 -6.65
C LEU A 524 27.42 23.97 -7.79
N LYS A 525 26.59 24.08 -8.84
CA LYS A 525 26.92 24.77 -10.10
C LYS A 525 27.40 26.21 -9.88
N ASP A 526 26.58 27.00 -9.20
CA ASP A 526 26.81 28.44 -9.01
C ASP A 526 27.77 28.73 -7.83
N ARG A 527 28.04 27.74 -6.96
CA ARG A 527 29.10 27.86 -5.95
C ARG A 527 30.50 27.85 -6.57
N MET A 528 30.67 27.20 -7.73
CA MET A 528 31.94 27.18 -8.45
C MET A 528 32.24 28.52 -9.16
N SER A 529 31.22 29.25 -9.63
CA SER A 529 31.44 30.56 -10.28
C SER A 529 31.98 31.59 -9.27
N LEU A 530 31.40 31.62 -8.06
CA LEU A 530 31.88 32.45 -6.95
C LEU A 530 33.35 32.14 -6.57
N GLN A 531 33.76 30.87 -6.58
CA GLN A 531 35.16 30.51 -6.36
C GLN A 531 36.09 30.92 -7.52
N SER A 532 35.63 30.92 -8.77
CA SER A 532 36.39 31.51 -9.88
C SER A 532 36.45 33.06 -9.86
N PHE A 533 35.53 33.72 -9.15
CA PHE A 533 35.58 35.17 -8.91
C PHE A 533 36.45 35.56 -7.69
N SER A 534 36.76 34.64 -6.78
CA SER A 534 37.61 34.90 -5.60
C SER A 534 39.11 35.08 -5.89
N GLY A 535 39.45 35.53 -7.11
CA GLY A 535 40.78 36.07 -7.45
C GLY A 535 40.98 37.50 -6.95
N GLU A 536 39.89 38.24 -6.68
CA GLU A 536 39.94 39.57 -6.06
C GLU A 536 39.24 39.57 -4.69
N SER A 537 39.75 40.40 -3.77
CA SER A 537 39.46 40.30 -2.35
C SER A 537 38.27 41.15 -1.92
N GLN A 538 37.23 40.50 -1.36
CA GLN A 538 36.61 40.96 -0.10
C GLN A 538 35.86 39.82 0.60
N GLY A 539 36.00 39.73 1.92
CA GLY A 539 35.32 38.72 2.73
C GLY A 539 33.94 39.19 3.20
N MET A 540 32.93 38.35 3.03
CA MET A 540 31.64 38.47 3.73
C MET A 540 31.26 37.14 4.39
N HIS A 541 30.57 37.23 5.52
CA HIS A 541 30.24 36.10 6.37
C HIS A 541 29.06 35.26 5.86
N ILE A 542 29.00 34.03 6.36
CA ILE A 542 27.93 33.05 6.15
C ILE A 542 26.59 33.61 6.64
N ILE A 543 25.55 33.49 5.81
CA ILE A 543 24.19 33.18 6.29
C ILE A 543 23.66 32.01 5.46
N LEU A 544 23.19 30.97 6.14
CA LEU A 544 22.29 29.96 5.58
C LEU A 544 20.88 30.29 6.09
N ILE A 545 19.89 30.17 5.20
CA ILE A 545 18.45 30.18 5.48
C ILE A 545 17.90 28.86 4.93
#